data_AF-A0A2J6PT64-F1
#
_entry.id   AF-A0A2J6PT64-F1
#
_cell.length_a   1.000
_cell.length_b   1.000
_cell.length_c   1.000
_cell.angle_alpha   90.00
_cell.angle_beta   90.00
_cell.angle_gamma   90.00
#
_symmetry.space_group_name_H-M   'P 1'
#
loop_
_entity.id
_entity.type
_entity.pdbx_description
1 polymer ?
#
loop_
_entity_poly.entity_id
_entity_poly.type
_entity_poly.pdbx_seq_one_letter_code
_entity_poly.pdbx_strand_id
1 'polypeptide(L)'
;MNNNTRVLVELNYKFSNKFYGPIILLSALNDACIHSRPVKSPDLPLDGEQSPERAFHDFVNKLSQLCDIERGGRTVTSLVVLQEFDHIEYRFTSNDRTAEELNHAQKFITSMLNALNKGTNDNVQAFTSRILRKSLCFARPRVEPYVKALNKEVTSCINAIRRENTDEARSILRELEELQGKLLLSHGPELTDDNFTQSCESLMKHIDHIHKSEVEVSIRNRAKEGRMNQSECWSELRHVAGRLLSYLRAAKTLVSTRKQWPELFENFEVYHIASSIPGQYIFKGKHSPDKMTADRIIGCMTSDAKKMQEYRSHAQELQKFELDKAIRNKTNRQKFHPIVHAEVLLLDWLERNGGTRATRFFNGFRYIGCSKPTCRLCEYYFSVHTSGVEVRSPHRNLYYNWRMPDVYEDQGLQVIEDRKKLMNKILEFVRKDAFRVLVEKVPEGKRHDSNTDPTYQLCSISVGRTEDLEHLEADLKSFEVDCSDSEAVFEVIEPASFEKGKDSTPESNDSDDNNDDGGVGL
;
A
#
# COMPACT_ATOMS: atom_id res chain seq x y z
N MET A 1 37.31 5.88 -4.02
CA MET A 1 37.36 4.69 -3.13
C MET A 1 36.98 3.49 -3.98
N ASN A 2 37.77 2.41 -3.93
CA ASN A 2 37.81 1.31 -4.89
C ASN A 2 36.43 0.80 -5.35
N ASN A 3 36.09 1.05 -6.61
CA ASN A 3 35.05 0.30 -7.34
C ASN A 3 35.57 -1.12 -7.57
N ASN A 4 35.47 -1.96 -6.54
CA ASN A 4 35.55 -3.40 -6.74
C ASN A 4 34.22 -3.79 -7.36
N THR A 5 34.12 -3.77 -8.69
CA THR A 5 32.91 -4.11 -9.42
C THR A 5 32.60 -5.58 -9.15
N ARG A 6 31.72 -5.85 -8.17
CA ARG A 6 31.29 -7.21 -7.86
C ARG A 6 30.66 -7.83 -9.10
N VAL A 7 31.09 -9.04 -9.44
CA VAL A 7 30.57 -9.77 -10.61
C VAL A 7 29.26 -10.44 -10.21
N LEU A 8 28.17 -10.07 -10.90
CA LEU A 8 26.84 -10.64 -10.67
C LEU A 8 26.76 -12.05 -11.25
N VAL A 9 26.29 -13.00 -10.45
CA VAL A 9 26.02 -14.37 -10.91
C VAL A 9 24.68 -14.39 -11.64
N GLU A 10 24.74 -14.34 -12.97
CA GLU A 10 23.56 -14.45 -13.82
C GLU A 10 22.90 -15.84 -13.70
N LEU A 11 21.57 -15.85 -13.73
CA LEU A 11 20.82 -17.10 -13.80
C LEU A 11 20.94 -17.69 -15.21
N ASN A 12 21.32 -18.96 -15.29
CA ASN A 12 21.31 -19.66 -16.57
C ASN A 12 19.92 -19.54 -17.22
N TYR A 13 19.90 -19.20 -18.50
CA TYR A 13 18.71 -19.02 -19.33
C TYR A 13 17.66 -20.14 -19.18
N LYS A 14 18.07 -21.41 -19.12
CA LYS A 14 17.14 -22.55 -18.92
C LYS A 14 16.41 -22.46 -17.58
N PHE A 15 17.12 -22.02 -16.54
CA PHE A 15 16.58 -21.87 -15.20
C PHE A 15 15.66 -20.64 -15.09
N SER A 16 16.07 -19.51 -15.66
CA SER A 16 15.23 -18.30 -15.75
C SER A 16 13.89 -18.60 -16.41
N ASN A 17 13.88 -19.32 -17.53
CA ASN A 17 12.61 -19.70 -18.18
C ASN A 17 11.75 -20.63 -17.30
N LYS A 18 12.36 -21.60 -16.61
CA LYS A 18 11.64 -22.48 -15.68
C LYS A 18 10.98 -21.70 -14.55
N PHE A 19 11.60 -20.60 -14.12
CA PHE A 19 11.09 -19.75 -13.05
C PHE A 19 10.01 -18.79 -13.53
N TYR A 20 10.28 -17.98 -14.56
CA TYR A 20 9.37 -16.91 -14.98
C TYR A 20 8.20 -17.40 -15.84
N GLY A 21 8.34 -18.50 -16.59
CA GLY A 21 7.24 -19.03 -17.41
C GLY A 21 5.96 -19.26 -16.59
N PRO A 22 6.02 -20.06 -15.50
CA PRO A 22 4.85 -20.29 -14.64
C PRO A 22 4.31 -19.03 -13.95
N ILE A 23 5.17 -18.08 -13.58
CA ILE A 23 4.75 -16.79 -13.00
C ILE A 23 3.93 -15.99 -14.02
N ILE A 24 4.42 -15.90 -15.25
CA ILE A 24 3.71 -15.20 -16.33
C ILE A 24 2.41 -15.88 -16.68
N LEU A 25 2.40 -17.21 -16.76
CA LEU A 25 1.18 -17.97 -16.99
C LEU A 25 0.16 -17.70 -15.89
N LEU A 26 0.54 -17.80 -14.61
CA LEU A 26 -0.37 -17.49 -13.50
C LEU A 26 -0.89 -16.05 -13.55
N SER A 27 -0.03 -15.08 -13.89
CA SER A 27 -0.47 -13.69 -14.07
C SER A 27 -1.48 -13.55 -15.20
N ALA A 28 -1.23 -14.18 -16.35
CA ALA A 28 -2.15 -14.13 -17.49
C ALA A 28 -3.46 -14.87 -17.21
N LEU A 29 -3.42 -15.98 -16.45
CA LEU A 29 -4.62 -16.69 -15.99
C LEU A 29 -5.46 -15.83 -15.04
N ASN A 30 -4.83 -15.07 -14.15
CA ASN A 30 -5.55 -14.17 -13.25
C ASN A 30 -6.34 -13.09 -14.02
N ASP A 31 -5.79 -12.60 -15.12
CA ASP A 31 -6.46 -11.63 -16.00
C ASP A 31 -7.57 -12.31 -16.82
N ALA A 32 -7.28 -13.46 -17.44
CA ALA A 32 -8.25 -14.20 -18.25
C ALA A 32 -9.45 -14.71 -17.45
N CYS A 33 -9.30 -14.93 -16.15
CA CYS A 33 -10.35 -15.40 -15.25
C CYS A 33 -10.92 -14.29 -14.34
N ILE A 34 -10.62 -13.01 -14.60
CA ILE A 34 -10.97 -11.90 -13.70
C ILE A 34 -12.46 -11.82 -13.37
N HIS A 35 -13.32 -12.19 -14.32
CA HIS A 35 -14.79 -12.18 -14.16
C HIS A 35 -15.31 -13.20 -13.15
N SER A 36 -14.53 -14.24 -12.84
CA SER A 36 -14.87 -15.30 -11.88
C SER A 36 -14.27 -15.04 -10.50
N ARG A 37 -13.68 -13.86 -10.28
CA ARG A 37 -13.10 -13.48 -8.99
C ARG A 37 -14.21 -13.42 -7.93
N PRO A 38 -14.10 -14.16 -6.82
CA PRO A 38 -15.07 -14.08 -5.75
C PRO A 38 -15.07 -12.68 -5.15
N VAL A 39 -16.25 -12.15 -4.87
CA VAL A 39 -16.41 -10.94 -4.05
C VAL A 39 -15.95 -11.32 -2.65
N LYS A 40 -14.70 -10.99 -2.31
CA LYS A 40 -14.20 -11.21 -0.95
C LYS A 40 -14.96 -10.26 -0.01
N SER A 41 -15.44 -10.82 1.10
CA SER A 41 -15.87 -10.04 2.25
C SER A 41 -14.68 -9.20 2.77
N PRO A 42 -14.95 -8.07 3.45
CA PRO A 42 -13.96 -7.36 4.25
C PRO A 42 -13.10 -8.36 5.04
N ASP A 43 -11.79 -8.12 5.14
CA ASP A 43 -10.95 -8.88 6.05
C ASP A 43 -11.59 -8.75 7.45
N LEU A 44 -11.94 -9.88 8.06
CA LEU A 44 -12.47 -9.89 9.43
C LEU A 44 -11.44 -9.25 10.36
N PRO A 45 -11.86 -8.43 11.35
CA PRO A 45 -10.99 -8.03 12.44
C PRO A 45 -10.28 -9.25 12.99
N LEU A 46 -8.95 -9.16 13.16
CA LEU A 46 -8.27 -10.07 14.06
C LEU A 46 -8.71 -9.69 15.46
N ASP A 47 -9.80 -10.31 15.91
CA ASP A 47 -10.30 -10.18 17.27
C ASP A 47 -9.23 -10.64 18.25
N GLY A 48 -8.73 -9.71 19.07
CA GLY A 48 -7.89 -9.98 20.23
C GLY A 48 -7.30 -8.69 20.77
N GLU A 49 -7.12 -8.62 22.10
CA GLU A 49 -6.24 -7.63 22.72
C GLU A 49 -4.96 -7.52 21.90
N GLN A 50 -4.59 -6.31 21.50
CA GLN A 50 -3.39 -6.10 20.71
C GLN A 50 -2.19 -6.43 21.58
N SER A 51 -1.55 -7.54 21.26
CA SER A 51 -0.25 -7.83 21.83
C SER A 51 0.71 -6.67 21.54
N PRO A 52 1.66 -6.38 22.45
CA PRO A 52 2.69 -5.38 22.20
C PRO A 52 3.40 -5.58 20.85
N GLU A 53 3.65 -6.82 20.45
CA GLU A 53 4.23 -7.13 19.14
C GLU A 53 3.35 -6.69 17.96
N ARG A 54 2.02 -6.91 18.01
CA ARG A 54 1.10 -6.45 16.95
C ARG A 54 1.04 -4.92 16.87
N ALA A 55 1.03 -4.24 18.02
CA ALA A 55 1.07 -2.78 18.06
C ALA A 55 2.37 -2.24 17.44
N PHE A 56 3.50 -2.91 17.69
CA PHE A 56 4.78 -2.60 17.04
C PHE A 56 4.73 -2.86 15.53
N HIS A 57 4.17 -3.99 15.07
CA HIS A 57 4.00 -4.27 13.64
C HIS A 57 3.19 -3.17 12.95
N ASP A 58 2.09 -2.72 13.58
CA ASP A 58 1.27 -1.62 13.10
C ASP A 58 2.05 -0.32 13.03
N PHE A 59 2.85 0.03 14.06
CA PHE A 59 3.73 1.19 14.02
C PHE A 59 4.66 1.18 12.79
N VAL A 60 5.40 0.09 12.59
CA VAL A 60 6.37 -0.01 11.48
C VAL A 60 5.66 0.03 10.12
N ASN A 61 4.50 -0.63 10.00
CA ASN A 61 3.67 -0.59 8.80
C ASN A 61 3.14 0.81 8.51
N LYS A 62 2.68 1.54 9.54
CA LYS A 62 2.15 2.90 9.39
C LYS A 62 3.24 3.89 9.05
N LEU A 63 4.41 3.80 9.67
CA LEU A 63 5.55 4.63 9.30
C LEU A 63 5.97 4.38 7.84
N SER A 64 6.04 3.11 7.43
CA SER A 64 6.28 2.71 6.03
C SER A 64 5.21 3.25 5.08
N GLN A 65 3.93 3.20 5.49
CA GLN A 65 2.80 3.70 4.72
C GLN A 65 2.94 5.20 4.40
N LEU A 66 3.37 6.01 5.36
CA LEU A 66 3.55 7.45 5.17
C LEU A 66 4.68 7.78 4.18
N CYS A 67 5.60 6.84 3.95
CA CYS A 67 6.72 7.01 3.03
C CYS A 67 6.39 6.64 1.58
N ASP A 68 5.21 6.06 1.32
CA ASP A 68 4.75 5.64 0.00
C ASP A 68 3.91 6.77 -0.63
N ILE A 69 4.54 7.56 -1.50
CA ILE A 69 4.03 8.89 -1.93
C ILE A 69 3.45 8.91 -3.34
N GLU A 70 3.41 7.78 -4.05
CA GLU A 70 2.84 7.70 -5.41
C GLU A 70 1.81 6.59 -5.51
N ARG A 71 0.89 6.66 -6.48
CA ARG A 71 0.08 5.50 -6.83
C ARG A 71 0.94 4.44 -7.53
N GLY A 72 0.48 3.19 -7.52
CA GLY A 72 1.24 2.08 -8.09
C GLY A 72 2.26 1.48 -7.13
N GLY A 73 3.35 0.91 -7.66
CA GLY A 73 4.29 0.08 -6.91
C GLY A 73 5.67 0.68 -6.66
N ARG A 74 6.02 1.80 -7.32
CA ARG A 74 7.38 2.35 -7.36
C ARG A 74 7.91 2.78 -5.98
N THR A 75 7.09 3.52 -5.25
CA THR A 75 7.45 4.12 -3.96
C THR A 75 7.03 3.29 -2.74
N VAL A 76 6.58 2.04 -2.97
CA VAL A 76 6.33 1.08 -1.89
C VAL A 76 7.59 0.96 -1.05
N THR A 77 7.44 1.18 0.24
CA THR A 77 8.55 1.32 1.18
C THR A 77 8.44 0.25 2.26
N SER A 78 9.57 -0.37 2.59
CA SER A 78 9.69 -1.32 3.69
C SER A 78 10.69 -0.81 4.71
N LEU A 79 10.44 -1.09 5.98
CA LEU A 79 11.20 -0.58 7.11
C LEU A 79 11.43 -1.69 8.14
N VAL A 80 12.60 -1.68 8.77
CA VAL A 80 12.95 -2.50 9.93
C VAL A 80 13.53 -1.60 11.02
N VAL A 81 13.28 -1.96 12.28
CA VAL A 81 13.82 -1.28 13.45
C VAL A 81 14.77 -2.24 14.16
N LEU A 82 16.03 -1.86 14.23
CA LEU A 82 17.10 -2.64 14.83
C LEU A 82 17.52 -2.04 16.17
N GLN A 83 17.94 -2.93 17.06
CA GLN A 83 18.49 -2.61 18.36
C GLN A 83 20.02 -2.69 18.26
N GLU A 84 20.67 -1.54 18.29
CA GLU A 84 22.12 -1.44 18.48
C GLU A 84 22.43 -1.23 19.98
N PHE A 85 23.71 -1.27 20.35
CA PHE A 85 24.11 -1.25 21.76
C PHE A 85 23.72 0.04 22.50
N ASP A 86 23.76 1.18 21.81
CA ASP A 86 23.55 2.51 22.38
C ASP A 86 22.40 3.31 21.74
N HIS A 87 21.83 2.83 20.63
CA HIS A 87 20.81 3.55 19.87
C HIS A 87 19.83 2.61 19.15
N ILE A 88 18.73 3.19 18.65
CA ILE A 88 17.78 2.51 17.77
C ILE A 88 18.11 2.85 16.31
N GLU A 89 18.23 1.85 15.45
CA GLU A 89 18.51 2.05 14.04
C GLU A 89 17.28 1.75 13.17
N TYR A 90 16.82 2.73 12.42
CA TYR A 90 15.78 2.58 11.40
C TYR A 90 16.41 2.38 10.03
N ARG A 91 16.22 1.19 9.44
CA ARG A 91 16.66 0.88 8.07
C ARG A 91 15.45 0.75 7.17
N PHE A 92 15.48 1.42 6.01
CA PHE A 92 14.39 1.33 5.04
C PHE A 92 14.89 1.28 3.60
N THR A 93 14.02 0.83 2.71
CA THR A 93 14.23 0.87 1.25
C THR A 93 12.89 0.99 0.52
N SER A 94 12.94 1.31 -0.76
CA SER A 94 11.76 1.36 -1.62
C SER A 94 11.97 0.49 -2.87
N ASN A 95 10.88 0.11 -3.54
CA ASN A 95 10.95 -0.73 -4.74
C ASN A 95 11.84 -0.12 -5.83
N ASP A 96 11.65 1.15 -6.16
CA ASP A 96 12.35 1.80 -7.27
C ASP A 96 12.43 3.33 -7.08
N ARG A 97 13.31 3.76 -6.18
CA ARG A 97 13.61 5.18 -5.93
C ARG A 97 15.06 5.50 -6.23
N THR A 98 15.31 6.73 -6.68
CA THR A 98 16.68 7.25 -6.79
C THR A 98 17.29 7.51 -5.41
N ALA A 99 18.60 7.73 -5.35
CA ALA A 99 19.27 8.08 -4.11
C ALA A 99 18.75 9.40 -3.53
N GLU A 100 18.42 10.38 -4.37
CA GLU A 100 17.88 11.67 -3.96
C GLU A 100 16.48 11.52 -3.33
N GLU A 101 15.62 10.70 -3.95
CA GLU A 101 14.28 10.39 -3.43
C GLU A 101 14.34 9.62 -2.11
N LEU A 102 15.27 8.67 -1.98
CA LEU A 102 15.52 7.95 -0.72
C LEU A 102 16.05 8.88 0.37
N ASN A 103 16.97 9.80 0.03
CA ASN A 103 17.44 10.83 0.95
C ASN A 103 16.30 11.75 1.42
N HIS A 104 15.38 12.09 0.52
CA HIS A 104 14.20 12.88 0.85
C HIS A 104 13.28 12.12 1.82
N ALA A 105 13.04 10.83 1.59
CA ALA A 105 12.28 9.97 2.51
C ALA A 105 12.99 9.79 3.88
N GLN A 106 14.32 9.68 3.89
CA GLN A 106 15.12 9.58 5.14
C GLN A 106 14.96 10.85 5.98
N LYS A 107 15.06 12.03 5.34
CA LYS A 107 14.83 13.33 6.01
C LYS A 107 13.41 13.42 6.57
N PHE A 108 12.41 12.94 5.84
CA PHE A 108 11.03 12.89 6.31
C PHE A 108 10.86 11.98 7.54
N ILE A 109 11.33 10.73 7.49
CA ILE A 109 11.26 9.79 8.63
C ILE A 109 11.96 10.40 9.84
N THR A 110 13.17 10.92 9.67
CA THR A 110 13.95 11.58 10.74
C THR A 110 13.17 12.76 11.33
N SER A 111 12.59 13.61 10.49
CA SER A 111 11.79 14.76 10.93
C SER A 111 10.51 14.33 11.64
N MET A 112 9.88 13.23 11.21
CA MET A 112 8.68 12.65 11.82
C MET A 112 8.99 12.09 13.22
N LEU A 113 10.03 11.28 13.36
CA LEU A 113 10.46 10.70 14.64
C LEU A 113 10.87 11.81 15.64
N ASN A 114 11.58 12.84 15.17
CA ASN A 114 11.90 14.01 16.01
C ASN A 114 10.66 14.79 16.45
N ALA A 115 9.67 14.96 15.57
CA ALA A 115 8.41 15.62 15.93
C ALA A 115 7.61 14.80 16.95
N LEU A 116 7.70 13.47 16.87
CA LEU A 116 7.13 12.56 17.85
C LEU A 116 7.82 12.70 19.21
N ASN A 117 9.16 12.72 19.24
CA ASN A 117 9.93 12.89 20.47
C ASN A 117 9.60 14.21 21.20
N LYS A 118 9.59 15.34 20.48
CA LYS A 118 9.40 16.69 21.05
C LYS A 118 7.96 17.04 21.47
N GLY A 119 6.97 16.17 21.24
CA GLY A 119 5.57 16.49 21.58
C GLY A 119 5.34 16.59 23.08
N THR A 120 4.54 17.54 23.58
CA THR A 120 4.01 17.43 24.95
C THR A 120 2.74 16.59 24.93
N ASN A 121 2.43 15.90 26.04
CA ASN A 121 1.25 15.03 26.13
C ASN A 121 -0.03 15.78 26.50
N ASP A 122 0.05 17.11 26.68
CA ASP A 122 -1.01 17.93 27.26
C ASP A 122 -2.24 18.04 26.34
N ASN A 123 -2.05 17.95 25.03
CA ASN A 123 -3.15 17.88 24.06
C ASN A 123 -2.88 16.85 22.94
N VAL A 124 -3.28 15.60 23.20
CA VAL A 124 -3.13 14.47 22.27
C VAL A 124 -3.80 14.73 20.91
N GLN A 125 -4.93 15.43 20.90
CA GLN A 125 -5.68 15.70 19.67
C GLN A 125 -4.94 16.71 18.79
N ALA A 126 -4.53 17.84 19.34
CA ALA A 126 -3.75 18.85 18.62
C ALA A 126 -2.40 18.29 18.15
N PHE A 127 -1.78 17.43 18.96
CA PHE A 127 -0.54 16.77 18.57
C PHE A 127 -0.75 15.78 17.41
N THR A 128 -1.82 14.98 17.46
CA THR A 128 -2.21 14.08 16.36
C THR A 128 -2.48 14.86 15.08
N SER A 129 -3.16 15.99 15.16
CA SER A 129 -3.38 16.92 14.04
C SER A 129 -2.06 17.39 13.41
N ARG A 130 -1.08 17.77 14.23
CA ARG A 130 0.25 18.18 13.75
C ARG A 130 0.97 17.06 13.00
N ILE A 131 0.96 15.84 13.56
CA ILE A 131 1.57 14.66 12.92
C ILE A 131 0.85 14.32 11.61
N LEU A 132 -0.49 14.40 11.59
CA LEU A 132 -1.28 14.17 10.39
C LEU A 132 -0.96 15.20 9.30
N ARG A 133 -0.99 16.50 9.59
CA ARG A 133 -0.70 17.54 8.59
C ARG A 133 0.70 17.39 8.00
N LYS A 134 1.70 17.10 8.84
CA LYS A 134 3.07 16.80 8.39
C LYS A 134 3.11 15.60 7.43
N SER A 135 2.33 14.57 7.73
CA SER A 135 2.21 13.37 6.88
C SER A 135 1.53 13.69 5.54
N LEU A 136 0.46 14.49 5.56
CA LEU A 136 -0.30 14.87 4.37
C LEU A 136 0.49 15.79 3.44
N CYS A 137 1.31 16.69 3.97
CA CYS A 137 2.21 17.52 3.17
C CYS A 137 3.18 16.64 2.38
N PHE A 138 3.84 15.69 3.04
CA PHE A 138 4.77 14.78 2.38
C PHE A 138 4.09 13.82 1.39
N ALA A 139 2.92 13.31 1.74
CA ALA A 139 2.16 12.37 0.92
C ALA A 139 1.20 13.03 -0.08
N ARG A 140 1.25 14.36 -0.27
CA ARG A 140 0.35 15.12 -1.14
C ARG A 140 0.19 14.52 -2.54
N PRO A 141 1.28 14.11 -3.25
CA PRO A 141 1.16 13.54 -4.59
C PRO A 141 0.30 12.26 -4.65
N ARG A 142 0.21 11.50 -3.55
CA ARG A 142 -0.67 10.33 -3.44
C ARG A 142 -2.05 10.65 -2.90
N VAL A 143 -2.16 11.60 -1.97
CA VAL A 143 -3.44 11.97 -1.32
C VAL A 143 -4.35 12.71 -2.29
N GLU A 144 -3.82 13.66 -3.05
CA GLU A 144 -4.62 14.53 -3.92
C GLU A 144 -5.43 13.74 -4.98
N PRO A 145 -4.86 12.73 -5.69
CA PRO A 145 -5.65 11.87 -6.55
C PRO A 145 -6.78 11.11 -5.83
N TYR A 146 -6.59 10.74 -4.54
CA TYR A 146 -7.66 10.09 -3.76
C TYR A 146 -8.76 11.07 -3.39
N VAL A 147 -8.45 12.33 -3.10
CA VAL A 147 -9.44 13.39 -2.90
C VAL A 147 -10.27 13.59 -4.19
N LYS A 148 -9.61 13.65 -5.35
CA LYS A 148 -10.27 13.73 -6.67
C LYS A 148 -11.20 12.54 -6.92
N ALA A 149 -10.71 11.32 -6.69
CA ALA A 149 -11.50 10.10 -6.83
C ALA A 149 -12.70 10.08 -5.87
N LEU A 150 -12.51 10.50 -4.62
CA LEU A 150 -13.59 10.55 -3.63
C LEU A 150 -14.71 11.50 -4.08
N ASN A 151 -14.35 12.67 -4.63
CA ASN A 151 -15.34 13.62 -5.15
C ASN A 151 -16.19 13.03 -6.29
N LYS A 152 -15.57 12.26 -7.19
CA LYS A 152 -16.27 11.53 -8.25
C LYS A 152 -17.25 10.51 -7.65
N GLU A 153 -16.80 9.67 -6.73
CA GLU A 153 -17.63 8.59 -6.17
C GLU A 153 -18.76 9.14 -5.28
N VAL A 154 -18.51 10.18 -4.48
CA VAL A 154 -19.55 10.86 -3.68
C VAL A 154 -20.62 11.44 -4.60
N THR A 155 -20.24 12.10 -5.69
CA THR A 155 -21.19 12.65 -6.66
C THR A 155 -22.05 11.56 -7.30
N SER A 156 -21.44 10.42 -7.67
CA SER A 156 -22.15 9.26 -8.20
C SER A 156 -23.13 8.66 -7.18
N CYS A 157 -22.72 8.52 -5.91
CA CYS A 157 -23.56 7.99 -4.83
C CYS A 157 -24.75 8.92 -4.52
N ILE A 158 -24.52 10.24 -4.48
CA ILE A 158 -25.57 11.25 -4.34
C ILE A 158 -26.61 11.11 -5.45
N ASN A 159 -26.17 11.00 -6.71
CA ASN A 159 -27.07 10.85 -7.85
C ASN A 159 -27.87 9.54 -7.81
N ALA A 160 -27.27 8.46 -7.30
CA ALA A 160 -27.95 7.17 -7.14
C ALA A 160 -29.05 7.25 -6.07
N ILE A 161 -28.78 7.90 -4.93
CA ILE A 161 -29.69 7.89 -3.78
C ILE A 161 -30.79 8.95 -3.84
N ARG A 162 -30.58 10.04 -4.60
CA ARG A 162 -31.58 11.12 -4.77
C ARG A 162 -32.94 10.66 -5.30
N ARG A 163 -33.00 9.48 -5.92
CA ARG A 163 -34.23 8.91 -6.46
C ARG A 163 -35.02 8.11 -5.41
N GLU A 164 -34.45 7.89 -4.24
CA GLU A 164 -35.04 7.13 -3.15
C GLU A 164 -35.66 8.06 -2.11
N ASN A 165 -36.91 7.79 -1.71
CA ASN A 165 -37.64 8.61 -0.73
C ASN A 165 -37.85 7.84 0.59
N THR A 166 -36.75 7.40 1.21
CA THR A 166 -36.75 6.74 2.52
C THR A 166 -36.00 7.58 3.55
N ASP A 167 -36.28 7.39 4.84
CA ASP A 167 -35.62 8.11 5.93
C ASP A 167 -34.12 7.80 5.98
N GLU A 168 -33.76 6.54 5.73
CA GLU A 168 -32.39 6.08 5.56
C GLU A 168 -31.68 6.81 4.41
N ALA A 169 -32.33 6.90 3.24
CA ALA A 169 -31.78 7.60 2.08
C ALA A 169 -31.54 9.09 2.36
N ARG A 170 -32.44 9.75 3.08
CA ARG A 170 -32.29 11.15 3.49
C ARG A 170 -31.12 11.34 4.46
N SER A 171 -30.92 10.42 5.40
CA SER A 171 -29.78 10.48 6.32
C SER A 171 -28.45 10.32 5.59
N ILE A 172 -28.35 9.33 4.69
CA ILE A 172 -27.14 9.12 3.89
C ILE A 172 -26.85 10.33 3.00
N LEU A 173 -27.89 10.87 2.33
CA LEU A 173 -27.74 12.02 1.44
C LEU A 173 -27.16 13.23 2.18
N ARG A 174 -27.64 13.53 3.40
CA ARG A 174 -27.12 14.64 4.22
C ARG A 174 -25.62 14.50 4.50
N GLU A 175 -25.17 13.31 4.93
CA GLU A 175 -23.76 13.07 5.20
C GLU A 175 -22.91 13.17 3.91
N LEU A 176 -23.42 12.66 2.78
CA LEU A 176 -22.72 12.76 1.50
C LEU A 176 -22.64 14.20 0.98
N GLU A 177 -23.68 15.02 1.17
CA GLU A 177 -23.67 16.43 0.79
C GLU A 177 -22.72 17.26 1.67
N GLU A 178 -22.63 16.98 2.97
CA GLU A 178 -21.62 17.60 3.84
C GLU A 178 -20.20 17.17 3.42
N LEU A 179 -20.00 15.89 3.13
CA LEU A 179 -18.74 15.35 2.62
C LEU A 179 -18.34 16.02 1.30
N GLN A 180 -19.29 16.23 0.38
CA GLN A 180 -19.08 16.95 -0.88
C GLN A 180 -18.66 18.42 -0.63
N GLY A 181 -19.29 19.11 0.32
CA GLY A 181 -18.90 20.47 0.72
C GLY A 181 -17.44 20.56 1.18
N LYS A 182 -16.97 19.61 2.00
CA LYS A 182 -15.56 19.55 2.45
C LYS A 182 -14.59 19.17 1.33
N LEU A 183 -15.02 18.37 0.36
CA LEU A 183 -14.22 17.99 -0.80
C LEU A 183 -13.95 19.19 -1.72
N LEU A 184 -14.92 20.08 -1.91
CA LEU A 184 -14.74 21.32 -2.67
C LEU A 184 -13.63 22.21 -2.06
N LEU A 185 -13.58 22.30 -0.73
CA LEU A 185 -12.52 23.04 0.00
C LEU A 185 -11.13 22.35 -0.06
N SER A 186 -11.10 21.07 -0.43
CA SER A 186 -9.89 20.26 -0.54
C SER A 186 -9.37 20.16 -1.98
N HIS A 187 -10.04 20.81 -2.94
CA HIS A 187 -9.79 20.70 -4.37
C HIS A 187 -9.79 22.08 -5.04
N GLY A 188 -8.63 22.76 -5.04
CA GLY A 188 -8.42 24.03 -5.73
C GLY A 188 -7.05 24.09 -6.41
N PRO A 189 -6.92 24.69 -7.60
CA PRO A 189 -5.69 24.70 -8.39
C PRO A 189 -4.51 25.45 -7.73
N GLU A 190 -4.76 26.25 -6.68
CA GLU A 190 -3.76 27.08 -6.00
C GLU A 190 -3.72 26.88 -4.48
N LEU A 191 -4.09 25.70 -3.99
CA LEU A 191 -4.02 25.43 -2.54
C LEU A 191 -2.56 25.34 -2.07
N THR A 192 -2.20 26.25 -1.15
CA THR A 192 -0.98 26.16 -0.34
C THR A 192 -0.96 24.83 0.43
N ASP A 193 0.22 24.35 0.81
CA ASP A 193 0.34 23.09 1.57
C ASP A 193 -0.43 23.15 2.90
N ASP A 194 -0.42 24.29 3.59
CA ASP A 194 -1.15 24.46 4.85
C ASP A 194 -2.66 24.36 4.65
N ASN A 195 -3.21 25.05 3.64
CA ASN A 195 -4.64 24.99 3.33
C ASN A 195 -5.05 23.59 2.88
N PHE A 196 -4.26 22.94 2.03
CA PHE A 196 -4.52 21.57 1.59
C PHE A 196 -4.55 20.59 2.76
N THR A 197 -3.55 20.64 3.64
CA THR A 197 -3.46 19.71 4.77
C THR A 197 -4.55 19.95 5.82
N GLN A 198 -4.94 21.20 6.06
CA GLN A 198 -6.06 21.55 6.94
C GLN A 198 -7.41 21.08 6.39
N SER A 199 -7.68 21.30 5.10
CA SER A 199 -8.90 20.82 4.44
C SER A 199 -8.98 19.30 4.44
N CYS A 200 -7.87 18.62 4.10
CA CYS A 200 -7.78 17.16 4.12
C CYS A 200 -7.94 16.58 5.54
N GLU A 201 -7.41 17.24 6.57
CA GLU A 201 -7.64 16.83 7.95
C GLU A 201 -9.13 16.90 8.31
N SER A 202 -9.80 18.01 7.99
CA SER A 202 -11.24 18.18 8.23
C SER A 202 -12.07 17.11 7.51
N LEU A 203 -11.73 16.86 6.24
CA LEU A 203 -12.30 15.79 5.43
C LEU A 203 -12.14 14.42 6.11
N MET A 204 -10.93 14.07 6.54
CA MET A 204 -10.65 12.77 7.18
C MET A 204 -11.36 12.62 8.53
N LYS A 205 -11.52 13.69 9.31
CA LYS A 205 -12.30 13.68 10.57
C LYS A 205 -13.78 13.42 10.30
N HIS A 206 -14.33 14.00 9.25
CA HIS A 206 -15.72 13.76 8.86
C HIS A 206 -15.92 12.33 8.33
N ILE A 207 -14.97 11.80 7.55
CA ILE A 207 -14.96 10.39 7.16
C ILE A 207 -14.89 9.47 8.39
N ASP A 208 -14.06 9.78 9.40
CA ASP A 208 -13.99 9.04 10.68
C ASP A 208 -15.33 9.08 11.43
N HIS A 209 -16.06 10.20 11.36
CA HIS A 209 -17.39 10.34 11.94
C HIS A 209 -18.42 9.44 11.24
N ILE A 210 -18.48 9.47 9.90
CA ILE A 210 -19.38 8.60 9.11
C ILE A 210 -19.09 7.12 9.41
N HIS A 211 -17.81 6.72 9.47
CA HIS A 211 -17.44 5.34 9.77
C HIS A 211 -17.88 4.84 11.16
N LYS A 212 -18.13 5.76 12.09
CA LYS A 212 -18.60 5.45 13.46
C LYS A 212 -20.11 5.58 13.62
N SER A 213 -20.81 6.12 12.62
CA SER A 213 -22.25 6.30 12.67
C SER A 213 -22.99 5.10 12.08
N GLU A 214 -24.30 5.05 12.31
CA GLU A 214 -25.18 4.03 11.73
C GLU A 214 -25.23 4.09 10.19
N VAL A 215 -24.89 5.25 9.61
CA VAL A 215 -24.86 5.49 8.16
C VAL A 215 -23.85 4.56 7.46
N GLU A 216 -22.72 4.20 8.10
CA GLU A 216 -21.78 3.24 7.50
C GLU A 216 -22.34 1.81 7.42
N VAL A 217 -23.30 1.42 8.27
CA VAL A 217 -23.99 0.12 8.13
C VAL A 217 -24.78 0.12 6.82
N SER A 218 -25.52 1.20 6.55
CA SER A 218 -26.28 1.38 5.33
C SER A 218 -25.41 1.46 4.07
N ILE A 219 -24.34 2.26 4.10
CA ILE A 219 -23.38 2.37 3.00
C ILE A 219 -22.75 1.00 2.68
N ARG A 220 -22.38 0.24 3.72
CA ARG A 220 -21.82 -1.11 3.58
C ARG A 220 -22.83 -2.12 3.03
N ASN A 221 -24.10 -2.03 3.40
CA ASN A 221 -25.14 -2.90 2.84
C ASN A 221 -25.34 -2.60 1.36
N ARG A 222 -25.40 -1.31 0.97
CA ARG A 222 -25.48 -0.89 -0.44
C ARG A 222 -24.27 -1.29 -1.26
N ALA A 223 -23.08 -1.30 -0.67
CA ALA A 223 -21.87 -1.82 -1.31
C ALA A 223 -21.86 -3.35 -1.50
N LYS A 224 -22.75 -4.10 -0.82
CA LYS A 224 -22.93 -5.55 -0.95
C LYS A 224 -24.10 -5.92 -1.86
N GLU A 225 -25.11 -5.06 -1.97
CA GLU A 225 -26.30 -5.29 -2.78
C GLU A 225 -25.96 -5.18 -4.28
N GLY A 226 -25.58 -6.33 -4.85
CA GLY A 226 -25.20 -6.51 -6.26
C GLY A 226 -26.32 -6.29 -7.27
N ARG A 227 -26.96 -5.11 -7.29
CA ARG A 227 -27.66 -4.64 -8.47
C ARG A 227 -26.61 -4.14 -9.46
N MET A 228 -26.47 -4.86 -10.57
CA MET A 228 -25.49 -4.61 -11.62
C MET A 228 -25.34 -3.09 -11.88
N ASN A 229 -24.12 -2.59 -11.68
CA ASN A 229 -23.64 -1.22 -11.85
C ASN A 229 -24.02 -0.16 -10.79
N GLN A 230 -25.00 -0.39 -9.90
CA GLN A 230 -25.33 0.59 -8.83
C GLN A 230 -24.49 0.40 -7.57
N SER A 231 -23.97 -0.81 -7.32
CA SER A 231 -23.15 -1.12 -6.15
C SER A 231 -21.69 -0.65 -6.26
N GLU A 232 -21.21 -0.32 -7.47
CA GLU A 232 -19.79 -0.02 -7.70
C GLU A 232 -19.39 1.33 -7.12
N CYS A 233 -20.22 2.37 -7.26
CA CYS A 233 -19.92 3.66 -6.65
C CYS A 233 -19.84 3.57 -5.11
N TRP A 234 -20.68 2.74 -4.48
CA TRP A 234 -20.64 2.53 -3.03
C TRP A 234 -19.40 1.75 -2.58
N SER A 235 -18.97 0.74 -3.34
CA SER A 235 -17.76 -0.03 -3.01
C SER A 235 -16.49 0.82 -3.20
N GLU A 236 -16.43 1.61 -4.28
CA GLU A 236 -15.31 2.53 -4.53
C GLU A 236 -15.32 3.73 -3.56
N LEU A 237 -16.49 4.26 -3.19
CA LEU A 237 -16.63 5.27 -2.12
C LEU A 237 -15.98 4.76 -0.82
N ARG A 238 -16.36 3.57 -0.36
CA ARG A 238 -15.79 2.96 0.86
C ARG A 238 -14.29 2.74 0.71
N HIS A 239 -13.84 2.27 -0.45
CA HIS A 239 -12.43 2.04 -0.71
C HIS A 239 -11.60 3.33 -0.59
N VAL A 240 -11.99 4.38 -1.32
CA VAL A 240 -11.25 5.65 -1.36
C VAL A 240 -11.34 6.38 -0.02
N ALA A 241 -12.51 6.39 0.63
CA ALA A 241 -12.66 6.94 1.98
C ALA A 241 -11.75 6.22 2.99
N GLY A 242 -11.69 4.88 2.92
CA GLY A 242 -10.77 4.08 3.73
C GLY A 242 -9.29 4.39 3.47
N ARG A 243 -8.90 4.65 2.21
CA ARG A 243 -7.53 5.10 1.87
C ARG A 243 -7.19 6.43 2.53
N LEU A 244 -8.08 7.41 2.47
CA LEU A 244 -7.86 8.71 3.10
C LEU A 244 -7.81 8.58 4.62
N LEU A 245 -8.78 7.90 5.22
CA LEU A 245 -8.86 7.71 6.66
C LEU A 245 -7.65 6.96 7.24
N SER A 246 -6.98 6.13 6.43
CA SER A 246 -5.79 5.41 6.85
C SER A 246 -4.61 6.31 7.26
N TYR A 247 -4.53 7.56 6.77
CA TYR A 247 -3.52 8.54 7.20
C TYR A 247 -3.81 9.09 8.60
N LEU A 248 -5.08 9.41 8.90
CA LEU A 248 -5.48 9.79 10.26
C LEU A 248 -5.21 8.64 11.24
N ARG A 249 -5.48 7.39 10.83
CA ARG A 249 -5.15 6.19 11.63
C ARG A 249 -3.63 6.02 11.82
N ALA A 250 -2.83 6.28 10.79
CA ALA A 250 -1.37 6.26 10.89
C ALA A 250 -0.90 7.27 11.94
N ALA A 251 -1.36 8.52 11.88
CA ALA A 251 -1.00 9.55 12.86
C ALA A 251 -1.39 9.15 14.29
N LYS A 252 -2.61 8.65 14.51
CA LYS A 252 -3.05 8.13 15.81
C LYS A 252 -2.15 6.99 16.30
N THR A 253 -1.79 6.05 15.42
CA THR A 253 -0.92 4.91 15.75
C THR A 253 0.47 5.38 16.20
N LEU A 254 1.09 6.31 15.46
CA LEU A 254 2.41 6.85 15.81
C LEU A 254 2.38 7.55 17.18
N VAL A 255 1.35 8.36 17.46
CA VAL A 255 1.18 9.05 18.75
C VAL A 255 0.95 8.07 19.90
N SER A 256 0.14 7.03 19.69
CA SER A 256 -0.07 5.98 20.71
C SER A 256 1.19 5.17 20.97
N THR A 257 1.94 4.81 19.91
CA THR A 257 3.21 4.05 20.02
C THR A 257 4.20 4.78 20.89
N ARG A 258 4.30 6.11 20.75
CA ARG A 258 5.15 6.95 21.58
C ARG A 258 4.90 6.80 23.08
N LYS A 259 3.65 6.63 23.49
CA LYS A 259 3.33 6.42 24.92
C LYS A 259 3.82 5.06 25.41
N GLN A 260 3.85 4.07 24.53
CA GLN A 260 4.20 2.69 24.85
C GLN A 260 5.71 2.44 24.83
N TRP A 261 6.42 3.02 23.85
CA TRP A 261 7.87 2.92 23.70
C TRP A 261 8.49 4.29 23.36
N PRO A 262 8.69 5.18 24.35
CA PRO A 262 9.38 6.45 24.15
C PRO A 262 10.78 6.27 23.54
N GLU A 263 11.47 5.18 23.88
CA GLU A 263 12.82 4.85 23.44
C GLU A 263 12.95 4.70 21.91
N LEU A 264 11.86 4.39 21.19
CA LEU A 264 11.86 4.38 19.73
C LEU A 264 12.11 5.76 19.11
N PHE A 265 11.91 6.83 19.88
CA PHE A 265 11.99 8.21 19.43
C PHE A 265 13.19 8.95 20.05
N GLU A 266 13.95 8.29 20.91
CA GLU A 266 15.13 8.80 21.59
C GLU A 266 16.38 8.17 20.97
N ASN A 267 17.46 8.96 20.85
CA ASN A 267 18.75 8.53 20.32
C ASN A 267 18.64 7.50 19.17
N PHE A 268 18.09 7.92 18.03
CA PHE A 268 17.86 7.05 16.89
C PHE A 268 18.66 7.51 15.66
N GLU A 269 18.96 6.56 14.79
CA GLU A 269 19.55 6.81 13.48
C GLU A 269 18.63 6.28 12.38
N VAL A 270 18.60 6.96 11.24
CA VAL A 270 17.79 6.55 10.09
C VAL A 270 18.67 6.45 8.87
N TYR A 271 18.64 5.31 8.20
CA TYR A 271 19.41 5.05 7.00
C TYR A 271 18.58 4.38 5.93
N HIS A 272 18.78 4.81 4.68
CA HIS A 272 18.23 4.13 3.53
C HIS A 272 19.21 3.09 2.95
N ILE A 273 18.66 2.07 2.30
CA ILE A 273 19.38 1.14 1.43
C ILE A 273 18.96 1.44 -0.01
N ALA A 274 19.90 1.39 -0.95
CA ALA A 274 19.60 1.64 -2.36
C ALA A 274 18.52 0.69 -2.87
N SER A 275 17.59 1.20 -3.67
CA SER A 275 16.61 0.38 -4.39
C SER A 275 17.28 -0.59 -5.36
N SER A 276 16.58 -1.65 -5.72
CA SER A 276 17.10 -2.62 -6.68
C SER A 276 17.17 -2.02 -8.08
N ILE A 277 18.21 -2.36 -8.84
CA ILE A 277 18.26 -2.04 -10.27
C ILE A 277 17.37 -3.06 -11.02
N PRO A 278 16.52 -2.61 -11.98
CA PRO A 278 15.76 -3.53 -12.82
C PRO A 278 16.63 -4.59 -13.47
N GLY A 279 16.16 -5.84 -13.40
CA GLY A 279 16.86 -7.00 -13.93
C GLY A 279 16.93 -6.98 -15.46
N GLN A 280 17.92 -7.68 -16.00
CA GLN A 280 18.08 -7.80 -17.45
C GLN A 280 16.90 -8.55 -18.10
N TYR A 281 16.60 -8.18 -19.34
CA TYR A 281 15.56 -8.83 -20.14
C TYR A 281 15.99 -10.24 -20.58
N ILE A 282 15.17 -11.25 -20.23
CA ILE A 282 15.50 -12.68 -20.39
C ILE A 282 14.77 -13.39 -21.56
N PHE A 283 13.71 -12.82 -22.13
CA PHE A 283 12.86 -13.49 -23.14
C PHE A 283 13.41 -13.33 -24.57
N LYS A 284 14.38 -14.18 -24.93
CA LYS A 284 15.08 -14.17 -26.23
C LYS A 284 14.95 -15.50 -26.96
N GLY A 285 15.24 -15.55 -28.27
CA GLY A 285 15.48 -16.79 -29.02
C GLY A 285 14.28 -17.75 -29.07
N LYS A 286 14.39 -18.91 -28.39
CA LYS A 286 13.24 -19.83 -28.30
C LYS A 286 12.19 -19.30 -27.34
N HIS A 287 12.52 -18.53 -26.31
CA HIS A 287 11.56 -17.94 -25.37
C HIS A 287 11.24 -16.48 -25.70
N SER A 288 11.35 -16.11 -26.98
CA SER A 288 10.92 -14.79 -27.44
C SER A 288 9.40 -14.65 -27.27
N PRO A 289 8.88 -13.43 -27.05
CA PRO A 289 7.45 -13.20 -26.80
C PRO A 289 6.54 -13.88 -27.83
N ASP A 290 6.86 -13.78 -29.12
CA ASP A 290 6.12 -14.42 -30.23
C ASP A 290 5.96 -15.94 -30.10
N LYS A 291 6.87 -16.62 -29.39
CA LYS A 291 6.88 -18.09 -29.22
C LYS A 291 6.44 -18.56 -27.83
N MET A 292 6.05 -17.63 -26.96
CA MET A 292 5.56 -17.94 -25.62
C MET A 292 4.04 -18.14 -25.68
N THR A 293 3.60 -19.35 -25.33
CA THR A 293 2.20 -19.78 -25.29
C THR A 293 1.93 -20.54 -24.00
N ALA A 294 0.66 -20.62 -23.60
CA ALA A 294 0.26 -21.40 -22.43
C ALA A 294 0.66 -22.88 -22.58
N ASP A 295 0.44 -23.47 -23.78
CA ASP A 295 0.82 -24.86 -24.09
C ASP A 295 2.27 -25.16 -23.75
N ARG A 296 3.16 -24.27 -24.19
CA ARG A 296 4.59 -24.44 -24.02
C ARG A 296 5.02 -24.32 -22.57
N ILE A 297 4.45 -23.35 -21.85
CA ILE A 297 4.76 -23.14 -20.43
C ILE A 297 4.30 -24.37 -19.64
N ILE A 298 3.09 -24.88 -19.90
CA ILE A 298 2.53 -26.08 -19.27
C ILE A 298 3.42 -27.30 -19.54
N GLY A 299 3.90 -27.46 -20.79
CA GLY A 299 4.83 -28.52 -21.16
C GLY A 299 6.17 -28.48 -20.39
N CYS A 300 6.54 -27.34 -19.82
CA CYS A 300 7.71 -27.18 -18.96
C CYS A 300 7.42 -27.35 -17.46
N MET A 301 6.15 -27.42 -17.06
CA MET A 301 5.72 -27.45 -15.65
C MET A 301 5.46 -28.85 -15.10
N THR A 302 5.11 -29.81 -15.95
CA THR A 302 4.81 -31.20 -15.56
C THR A 302 5.43 -32.19 -16.54
N SER A 303 5.82 -33.36 -16.04
CA SER A 303 6.26 -34.51 -16.87
C SER A 303 5.18 -35.59 -17.00
N ASP A 304 4.06 -35.44 -16.28
CA ASP A 304 2.92 -36.35 -16.36
C ASP A 304 2.12 -36.05 -17.63
N ALA A 305 2.15 -36.97 -18.60
CA ALA A 305 1.51 -36.80 -19.90
C ALA A 305 -0.03 -36.65 -19.82
N LYS A 306 -0.67 -37.34 -18.86
CA LYS A 306 -2.14 -37.28 -18.70
C LYS A 306 -2.56 -35.92 -18.16
N LYS A 307 -1.91 -35.47 -17.07
CA LYS A 307 -2.15 -34.12 -16.51
C LYS A 307 -1.78 -33.03 -17.50
N MET A 308 -0.69 -33.20 -18.25
CA MET A 308 -0.27 -32.25 -19.27
C MET A 308 -1.36 -32.07 -20.33
N GLN A 309 -1.96 -33.16 -20.83
CA GLN A 309 -3.03 -33.08 -21.81
C GLN A 309 -4.28 -32.40 -21.24
N GLU A 310 -4.65 -32.73 -20.01
CA GLU A 310 -5.78 -32.09 -19.30
C GLU A 310 -5.59 -30.58 -19.14
N TYR A 311 -4.43 -30.15 -18.63
CA TYR A 311 -4.10 -28.73 -18.48
C TYR A 311 -4.05 -27.99 -19.82
N ARG A 312 -3.57 -28.64 -20.88
CA ARG A 312 -3.58 -28.07 -22.24
C ARG A 312 -5.00 -27.84 -22.75
N SER A 313 -5.91 -28.78 -22.52
CA SER A 313 -7.33 -28.60 -22.86
C SER A 313 -7.94 -27.40 -22.13
N HIS A 314 -7.69 -27.26 -20.83
CA HIS A 314 -8.14 -26.10 -20.06
C HIS A 314 -7.53 -24.77 -20.53
N ALA A 315 -6.26 -24.78 -20.96
CA ALA A 315 -5.61 -23.60 -21.51
C ALA A 315 -6.16 -23.23 -22.89
N GLN A 316 -6.56 -24.23 -23.69
CA GLN A 316 -7.20 -24.02 -24.98
C GLN A 316 -8.58 -23.37 -24.84
N GLU A 317 -9.38 -23.77 -23.85
CA GLU A 317 -10.65 -23.11 -23.52
C GLU A 317 -10.48 -21.62 -23.19
N LEU A 318 -9.39 -21.27 -22.49
CA LEU A 318 -9.10 -19.88 -22.11
C LEU A 318 -8.54 -19.03 -23.25
N GLN A 319 -8.26 -19.61 -24.43
CA GLN A 319 -7.89 -18.81 -25.60
C GLN A 319 -9.03 -17.91 -26.08
N LYS A 320 -10.29 -18.22 -25.72
CA LYS A 320 -11.43 -17.30 -25.94
C LYS A 320 -11.29 -15.96 -25.20
N PHE A 321 -10.46 -15.91 -24.16
CA PHE A 321 -10.08 -14.70 -23.43
C PHE A 321 -8.65 -14.25 -23.78
N GLU A 322 -8.17 -14.62 -24.96
CA GLU A 322 -6.86 -14.24 -25.50
C GLU A 322 -5.66 -14.56 -24.56
N LEU A 323 -5.70 -15.69 -23.83
CA LEU A 323 -4.67 -16.07 -22.84
C LEU A 323 -3.24 -15.97 -23.38
N ASP A 324 -2.98 -16.49 -24.58
CA ASP A 324 -1.64 -16.42 -25.18
C ASP A 324 -1.23 -14.98 -25.49
N LYS A 325 -2.16 -14.11 -25.92
CA LYS A 325 -1.87 -12.69 -26.15
C LYS A 325 -1.50 -11.99 -24.84
N ALA A 326 -2.19 -12.30 -23.74
CA ALA A 326 -1.85 -11.80 -22.41
C ALA A 326 -0.44 -12.23 -21.97
N ILE A 327 -0.07 -13.50 -22.20
CA ILE A 327 1.29 -14.01 -21.97
C ILE A 327 2.32 -13.20 -22.78
N ARG A 328 2.08 -13.03 -24.09
CA ARG A 328 3.00 -12.29 -24.97
C ARG A 328 3.19 -10.85 -24.51
N ASN A 329 2.09 -10.18 -24.13
CA ASN A 329 2.12 -8.81 -23.64
C ASN A 329 2.99 -8.68 -22.37
N LYS A 330 2.86 -9.61 -21.41
CA LYS A 330 3.66 -9.63 -20.18
C LYS A 330 5.13 -10.00 -20.39
N THR A 331 5.45 -10.73 -21.47
CA THR A 331 6.85 -11.02 -21.86
C THR A 331 7.50 -9.91 -22.67
N ASN A 332 6.77 -8.85 -23.06
CA ASN A 332 7.32 -7.78 -23.88
C ASN A 332 8.47 -7.05 -23.15
N ARG A 333 9.53 -6.71 -23.89
CA ARG A 333 10.68 -5.98 -23.37
C ARG A 333 10.33 -4.65 -22.69
N GLN A 334 9.31 -3.95 -23.15
CA GLN A 334 8.87 -2.69 -22.55
C GLN A 334 8.14 -2.88 -21.22
N LYS A 335 7.57 -4.06 -20.97
CA LYS A 335 6.76 -4.34 -19.77
C LYS A 335 7.48 -5.21 -18.75
N PHE A 336 8.43 -6.02 -19.19
CA PHE A 336 9.16 -6.95 -18.34
C PHE A 336 10.44 -6.32 -17.78
N HIS A 337 10.30 -5.71 -16.61
CA HIS A 337 11.39 -5.06 -15.87
C HIS A 337 11.36 -5.55 -14.42
N PRO A 338 11.88 -6.75 -14.15
CA PRO A 338 11.73 -7.36 -12.84
C PRO A 338 12.61 -6.65 -11.81
N ILE A 339 12.05 -6.36 -10.64
CA ILE A 339 12.74 -5.69 -9.52
C ILE A 339 12.69 -6.57 -8.27
N VAL A 340 13.64 -6.36 -7.35
CA VAL A 340 13.55 -6.94 -6.01
C VAL A 340 12.63 -6.04 -5.20
N HIS A 341 11.54 -6.60 -4.71
CA HIS A 341 10.62 -5.83 -3.87
C HIS A 341 11.29 -5.43 -2.55
N ALA A 342 10.86 -4.29 -2.00
CA ALA A 342 11.46 -3.65 -0.84
C ALA A 342 11.56 -4.58 0.39
N GLU A 343 10.56 -5.44 0.65
CA GLU A 343 10.61 -6.37 1.78
C GLU A 343 11.76 -7.37 1.62
N VAL A 344 11.88 -7.93 0.42
CA VAL A 344 12.87 -8.95 0.07
C VAL A 344 14.28 -8.35 0.05
N LEU A 345 14.40 -7.11 -0.45
CA LEU A 345 15.66 -6.36 -0.49
C LEU A 345 16.18 -6.06 0.92
N LEU A 346 15.28 -5.70 1.83
CA LEU A 346 15.64 -5.42 3.22
C LEU A 346 16.09 -6.70 3.95
N LEU A 347 15.43 -7.83 3.71
CA LEU A 347 15.87 -9.11 4.27
C LEU A 347 17.25 -9.52 3.75
N ASP A 348 17.48 -9.40 2.44
CA ASP A 348 18.77 -9.70 1.83
C ASP A 348 19.89 -8.81 2.39
N TRP A 349 19.60 -7.53 2.65
CA TRP A 349 20.54 -6.65 3.33
C TRP A 349 20.81 -7.10 4.78
N LEU A 350 19.79 -7.49 5.55
CA LEU A 350 19.96 -7.98 6.94
C LEU A 350 20.86 -9.21 7.00
N GLU A 351 20.66 -10.19 6.12
CA GLU A 351 21.48 -11.41 6.04
C GLU A 351 22.96 -11.09 5.78
N ARG A 352 23.24 -10.06 4.97
CA ARG A 352 24.61 -9.62 4.65
C ARG A 352 25.25 -8.76 5.75
N ASN A 353 24.44 -8.11 6.58
CA ASN A 353 24.89 -7.11 7.54
C ASN A 353 24.47 -7.52 8.95
N GLY A 354 24.97 -8.66 9.43
CA GLY A 354 24.80 -9.12 10.83
C GLY A 354 23.73 -10.19 11.06
N GLY A 355 22.99 -10.61 10.03
CA GLY A 355 22.02 -11.70 10.08
C GLY A 355 20.68 -11.35 10.75
N THR A 356 19.83 -12.35 10.95
CA THR A 356 18.42 -12.18 11.37
C THR A 356 18.13 -12.68 12.79
N ARG A 357 19.15 -12.66 13.67
CA ARG A 357 19.00 -13.03 15.10
C ARG A 357 18.05 -12.06 15.80
N ALA A 358 17.16 -12.58 16.64
CA ALA A 358 16.16 -11.78 17.35
C ALA A 358 16.78 -10.63 18.17
N THR A 359 17.94 -10.84 18.79
CA THR A 359 18.65 -9.81 19.59
C THR A 359 19.02 -8.54 18.83
N ARG A 360 18.97 -8.56 17.49
CA ARG A 360 19.23 -7.39 16.64
C ARG A 360 18.00 -6.54 16.39
N PHE A 361 16.81 -7.05 16.69
CA PHE A 361 15.56 -6.35 16.44
C PHE A 361 15.08 -5.73 17.73
N PHE A 362 14.39 -4.59 17.62
CA PHE A 362 13.75 -3.97 18.77
C PHE A 362 12.84 -4.98 19.50
N ASN A 363 13.06 -5.16 20.81
CA ASN A 363 12.35 -6.13 21.66
C ASN A 363 12.36 -7.58 21.16
N GLY A 364 13.27 -7.96 20.26
CA GLY A 364 13.29 -9.29 19.66
C GLY A 364 12.27 -9.50 18.53
N PHE A 365 11.50 -8.48 18.18
CA PHE A 365 10.45 -8.55 17.16
C PHE A 365 11.06 -8.57 15.76
N ARG A 366 11.30 -9.77 15.23
CA ARG A 366 11.89 -10.00 13.91
C ARG A 366 10.89 -9.63 12.80
N TYR A 367 10.67 -8.35 12.59
CA TYR A 367 9.61 -7.87 11.71
C TYR A 367 10.12 -6.86 10.68
N ILE A 368 9.71 -7.05 9.43
CA ILE A 368 9.85 -6.06 8.36
C ILE A 368 8.45 -5.52 8.05
N GLY A 369 8.23 -4.24 8.34
CA GLY A 369 7.00 -3.55 7.99
C GLY A 369 7.03 -3.05 6.55
N CYS A 370 5.84 -2.89 5.95
CA CYS A 370 5.71 -2.44 4.57
C CYS A 370 4.47 -1.54 4.40
N SER A 371 4.60 -0.55 3.50
CA SER A 371 3.53 0.41 3.18
C SER A 371 2.24 -0.27 2.70
N LYS A 372 2.37 -1.44 2.07
CA LYS A 372 1.28 -2.27 1.58
C LYS A 372 1.38 -3.70 2.16
N PRO A 373 0.25 -4.44 2.22
CA PRO A 373 0.29 -5.89 2.43
C PRO A 373 1.27 -6.55 1.46
N THR A 374 1.90 -7.65 1.85
CA THR A 374 2.88 -8.31 0.98
C THR A 374 2.24 -8.90 -0.27
N CYS A 375 2.97 -8.88 -1.38
CA CYS A 375 2.53 -9.55 -2.60
C CYS A 375 2.68 -11.06 -2.50
N ARG A 376 2.04 -11.80 -3.42
CA ARG A 376 2.06 -13.27 -3.41
C ARG A 376 3.48 -13.86 -3.54
N LEU A 377 4.35 -13.26 -4.35
CA LEU A 377 5.72 -13.77 -4.49
C LEU A 377 6.59 -13.42 -3.28
N CYS A 378 6.37 -12.28 -2.64
CA CYS A 378 6.98 -11.98 -1.34
C CYS A 378 6.50 -12.98 -0.28
N GLU A 379 5.20 -13.27 -0.18
CA GLU A 379 4.65 -14.31 0.71
C GLU A 379 5.33 -15.66 0.49
N TYR A 380 5.46 -16.10 -0.76
CA TYR A 380 6.16 -17.35 -1.07
C TYR A 380 7.62 -17.29 -0.66
N TYR A 381 8.33 -16.20 -0.97
CA TYR A 381 9.72 -16.03 -0.56
C TYR A 381 9.88 -16.12 0.96
N PHE A 382 9.11 -15.36 1.75
CA PHE A 382 9.21 -15.36 3.21
C PHE A 382 8.75 -16.67 3.84
N SER A 383 7.79 -17.39 3.26
CA SER A 383 7.34 -18.68 3.79
C SER A 383 8.35 -19.83 3.60
N VAL A 384 9.25 -19.72 2.61
CA VAL A 384 10.30 -20.72 2.38
C VAL A 384 11.68 -20.31 2.88
N HIS A 385 11.87 -19.04 3.25
CA HIS A 385 13.11 -18.49 3.77
C HIS A 385 13.31 -18.87 5.25
N THR A 386 14.55 -19.14 5.66
CA THR A 386 14.87 -19.67 7.00
C THR A 386 15.15 -18.61 8.06
N SER A 387 15.02 -17.33 7.72
CA SER A 387 15.31 -16.21 8.64
C SER A 387 14.37 -16.13 9.82
N GLY A 388 13.13 -16.62 9.66
CA GLY A 388 12.07 -16.44 10.66
C GLY A 388 11.70 -14.97 10.89
N VAL A 389 12.00 -14.10 9.91
CA VAL A 389 11.54 -12.71 9.90
C VAL A 389 10.12 -12.68 9.39
N GLU A 390 9.25 -12.08 10.18
CA GLU A 390 7.85 -11.85 9.84
C GLU A 390 7.68 -10.61 8.97
N VAL A 391 6.63 -10.64 8.18
CA VAL A 391 6.22 -9.55 7.28
C VAL A 391 4.72 -9.36 7.39
N ARG A 392 4.26 -8.19 6.93
CA ARG A 392 2.82 -7.88 6.88
C ARG A 392 2.04 -8.95 6.12
N SER A 393 0.87 -9.33 6.63
CA SER A 393 -0.04 -10.29 5.99
C SER A 393 -0.32 -9.92 4.51
N PRO A 394 -0.41 -10.89 3.60
CA PRO A 394 -0.42 -10.63 2.16
C PRO A 394 -1.79 -10.24 1.60
N HIS A 395 -1.80 -9.40 0.55
CA HIS A 395 -3.02 -9.17 -0.27
C HIS A 395 -3.18 -10.25 -1.37
N ARG A 396 -2.15 -11.08 -1.59
CA ARG A 396 -2.09 -12.20 -2.55
C ARG A 396 -2.25 -11.81 -4.03
N ASN A 397 -1.97 -10.56 -4.42
CA ASN A 397 -1.84 -10.19 -5.85
C ASN A 397 -0.46 -10.61 -6.35
N LEU A 398 -0.40 -11.01 -7.61
CA LEU A 398 0.82 -11.46 -8.26
C LEU A 398 1.40 -10.34 -9.12
N TYR A 399 2.64 -9.94 -8.87
CA TYR A 399 3.39 -9.02 -9.71
C TYR A 399 4.48 -9.79 -10.45
N TYR A 400 4.36 -9.92 -11.78
CA TYR A 400 5.30 -10.71 -12.58
C TYR A 400 6.66 -10.04 -12.76
N ASN A 401 6.74 -8.71 -12.52
CA ASN A 401 7.98 -7.94 -12.46
C ASN A 401 8.69 -8.07 -11.10
N TRP A 402 8.72 -9.29 -10.56
CA TRP A 402 9.39 -9.62 -9.30
C TRP A 402 10.60 -10.50 -9.59
N ARG A 403 11.72 -10.28 -8.89
CA ARG A 403 12.89 -11.16 -8.94
C ARG A 403 13.50 -11.42 -7.56
N MET A 404 14.33 -12.46 -7.51
CA MET A 404 15.19 -12.77 -6.38
C MET A 404 16.29 -11.72 -6.18
N PRO A 405 16.81 -11.57 -4.95
CA PRO A 405 18.02 -10.81 -4.68
C PRO A 405 19.21 -11.20 -5.55
N ASP A 406 20.05 -10.20 -5.83
CA ASP A 406 21.30 -10.37 -6.57
C ASP A 406 22.30 -11.20 -5.78
N VAL A 407 22.98 -12.16 -6.43
CA VAL A 407 24.06 -12.95 -5.83
C VAL A 407 25.33 -12.70 -6.62
N TYR A 408 26.43 -12.50 -5.91
CA TYR A 408 27.73 -12.16 -6.47
C TYR A 408 28.72 -13.31 -6.33
N GLU A 409 29.70 -13.40 -7.23
CA GLU A 409 30.66 -14.51 -7.27
C GLU A 409 31.50 -14.63 -5.98
N ASP A 410 31.78 -13.49 -5.34
CA ASP A 410 32.53 -13.39 -4.08
C ASP A 410 31.78 -13.96 -2.87
N GLN A 411 30.49 -14.25 -2.99
CA GLN A 411 29.66 -14.84 -1.91
C GLN A 411 29.77 -16.37 -1.83
N GLY A 412 30.43 -17.00 -2.80
CA GLY A 412 30.71 -18.44 -2.80
C GLY A 412 29.58 -19.32 -3.36
N LEU A 413 29.94 -20.56 -3.69
CA LEU A 413 29.08 -21.52 -4.38
C LEU A 413 27.81 -21.90 -3.61
N GLN A 414 27.89 -21.90 -2.27
CA GLN A 414 26.77 -22.28 -1.41
C GLN A 414 25.60 -21.32 -1.57
N VAL A 415 25.85 -20.00 -1.60
CA VAL A 415 24.83 -18.96 -1.77
C VAL A 415 24.15 -19.08 -3.15
N ILE A 416 24.93 -19.40 -4.19
CA ILE A 416 24.40 -19.63 -5.54
C ILE A 416 23.44 -20.82 -5.56
N GLU A 417 23.79 -21.90 -4.86
CA GLU A 417 22.97 -23.10 -4.80
C GLU A 417 21.73 -22.91 -3.92
N ASP A 418 21.86 -22.18 -2.80
CA ASP A 418 20.74 -21.87 -1.92
C ASP A 418 19.73 -20.94 -2.60
N ARG A 419 20.18 -19.99 -3.42
CA ARG A 419 19.30 -19.20 -4.31
C ARG A 419 18.48 -20.11 -5.23
N LYS A 420 19.11 -21.10 -5.87
CA LYS A 420 18.39 -22.04 -6.76
C LYS A 420 17.38 -22.89 -6.00
N LYS A 421 17.75 -23.42 -4.82
CA LYS A 421 16.84 -24.19 -3.96
C LYS A 421 15.62 -23.34 -3.57
N LEU A 422 15.84 -22.10 -3.15
CA LEU A 422 14.79 -21.18 -2.76
C LEU A 422 13.85 -20.88 -3.93
N MET A 423 14.40 -20.62 -5.11
CA MET A 423 13.62 -20.43 -6.34
C MET A 423 12.79 -21.64 -6.71
N ASN A 424 13.32 -22.86 -6.58
CA ASN A 424 12.57 -24.09 -6.85
C ASN A 424 11.41 -24.27 -5.87
N LYS A 425 11.60 -23.99 -4.57
CA LYS A 425 10.52 -24.05 -3.57
C LYS A 425 9.41 -23.03 -3.87
N ILE A 426 9.76 -21.78 -4.19
CA ILE A 426 8.78 -20.76 -4.61
C ILE A 426 8.02 -21.24 -5.86
N LEU A 427 8.72 -21.87 -6.80
CA LEU A 427 8.13 -22.36 -8.03
C LEU A 427 7.10 -23.48 -7.81
N GLU A 428 7.26 -24.30 -6.77
CA GLU A 428 6.26 -25.32 -6.40
C GLU A 428 4.92 -24.66 -6.04
N PHE A 429 4.93 -23.59 -5.25
CA PHE A 429 3.73 -22.81 -4.93
C PHE A 429 3.12 -22.16 -6.17
N VAL A 430 3.94 -21.52 -7.00
CA VAL A 430 3.48 -20.87 -8.24
C VAL A 430 2.83 -21.88 -9.19
N ARG A 431 3.43 -23.08 -9.36
CA ARG A 431 2.86 -24.14 -10.21
C ARG A 431 1.54 -24.67 -9.66
N LYS A 432 1.48 -24.90 -8.35
CA LYS A 432 0.25 -25.34 -7.68
C LYS A 432 -0.89 -24.35 -7.91
N ASP A 433 -0.61 -23.06 -7.71
CA ASP A 433 -1.57 -21.99 -7.99
C ASP A 433 -1.96 -21.89 -9.46
N ALA A 434 -0.98 -21.95 -10.37
CA ALA A 434 -1.23 -21.88 -11.81
C ALA A 434 -2.18 -22.99 -12.25
N PHE A 435 -1.94 -24.23 -11.82
CA PHE A 435 -2.81 -25.35 -12.13
C PHE A 435 -4.17 -25.24 -11.45
N ARG A 436 -4.23 -24.77 -10.19
CA ARG A 436 -5.51 -24.52 -9.52
C ARG A 436 -6.36 -23.51 -10.28
N VAL A 437 -5.83 -22.32 -10.58
CA VAL A 437 -6.54 -21.27 -11.32
C VAL A 437 -6.90 -21.75 -12.72
N LEU A 438 -6.02 -22.51 -13.38
CA LEU A 438 -6.28 -23.07 -14.70
C LEU A 438 -7.45 -24.06 -14.72
N VAL A 439 -7.64 -24.86 -13.66
CA VAL A 439 -8.72 -25.85 -13.56
C VAL A 439 -10.00 -25.20 -13.03
N GLU A 440 -9.91 -24.52 -11.89
CA GLU A 440 -11.06 -23.95 -11.19
C GLU A 440 -11.60 -22.68 -11.88
N LYS A 441 -10.78 -22.02 -12.71
CA LYS A 441 -11.06 -20.72 -13.33
C LYS A 441 -11.35 -19.62 -12.31
N VAL A 442 -10.89 -19.77 -11.08
CA VAL A 442 -11.07 -18.81 -10.00
C VAL A 442 -9.73 -18.16 -9.68
N PRO A 443 -9.52 -16.87 -10.01
CA PRO A 443 -8.30 -16.18 -9.67
C PRO A 443 -8.30 -15.80 -8.20
N GLU A 444 -7.10 -15.78 -7.61
CA GLU A 444 -6.89 -15.25 -6.27
C GLU A 444 -6.32 -13.83 -6.33
N GLY A 445 -6.66 -13.01 -5.34
CA GLY A 445 -6.16 -11.65 -5.19
C GLY A 445 -7.23 -10.73 -4.62
N LYS A 446 -6.97 -9.44 -4.67
CA LYS A 446 -7.88 -8.34 -4.37
C LYS A 446 -7.89 -7.37 -5.56
N ARG A 447 -9.03 -6.69 -5.79
CA ARG A 447 -9.10 -5.59 -6.77
C ARG A 447 -8.08 -4.51 -6.42
N HIS A 448 -8.09 -4.12 -5.14
CA HIS A 448 -7.16 -3.15 -4.59
C HIS A 448 -6.08 -3.85 -3.76
N ASP A 449 -4.82 -3.48 -3.97
CA ASP A 449 -3.65 -4.05 -3.28
C ASP A 449 -3.48 -3.59 -1.82
N SER A 450 -4.42 -2.77 -1.34
CA SER A 450 -4.38 -2.11 -0.05
C SER A 450 -5.50 -2.64 0.86
N ASN A 451 -5.19 -2.94 2.12
CA ASN A 451 -6.22 -3.20 3.12
C ASN A 451 -6.82 -1.85 3.56
N THR A 452 -7.99 -1.50 3.02
CA THR A 452 -8.71 -0.25 3.35
C THR A 452 -9.86 -0.44 4.32
N ASP A 453 -10.34 -1.68 4.48
CA ASP A 453 -11.35 -1.93 5.49
C ASP A 453 -10.74 -1.74 6.89
N PRO A 454 -11.43 -1.03 7.79
CA PRO A 454 -11.05 -1.00 9.19
C PRO A 454 -11.08 -2.42 9.76
N THR A 455 -9.91 -3.00 9.95
CA THR A 455 -9.73 -4.17 10.81
C THR A 455 -9.58 -3.65 12.23
N TYR A 456 -10.67 -3.32 12.92
CA TYR A 456 -10.66 -3.07 14.36
C TYR A 456 -11.93 -3.55 15.07
N GLN A 457 -11.69 -4.12 16.24
CA GLN A 457 -12.63 -4.30 17.34
C GLN A 457 -13.18 -2.96 17.82
N LEU A 458 -14.47 -2.94 18.16
CA LEU A 458 -14.96 -2.08 19.23
C LEU A 458 -14.27 -2.53 20.52
N CYS A 459 -13.21 -1.83 20.95
CA CYS A 459 -12.86 -1.85 22.35
C CYS A 459 -13.90 -1.00 23.08
N SER A 460 -15.01 -1.61 23.49
CA SER A 460 -15.65 -1.20 24.73
C SER A 460 -14.59 -1.39 25.80
N ILE A 461 -14.06 -0.29 26.33
CA ILE A 461 -13.31 -0.33 27.56
C ILE A 461 -14.27 -0.94 28.59
N SER A 462 -14.10 -2.23 28.92
CA SER A 462 -14.69 -2.78 30.12
C SER A 462 -13.90 -2.16 31.29
N VAL A 463 -14.21 -0.90 31.60
CA VAL A 463 -13.89 -0.36 32.91
C VAL A 463 -14.74 -1.20 33.86
N GLY A 464 -14.05 -2.00 34.67
CA GLY A 464 -14.67 -2.66 35.81
C GLY A 464 -15.51 -1.62 36.56
N ARG A 465 -16.78 -1.97 36.69
CA ARG A 465 -17.82 -1.27 37.43
C ARG A 465 -17.27 -0.71 38.76
N THR A 466 -17.05 0.59 38.81
CA THR A 466 -17.10 1.39 40.04
C THR A 466 -17.82 2.68 39.71
N GLU A 467 -18.99 2.83 40.33
CA GLU A 467 -19.87 3.99 40.36
C GLU A 467 -19.06 5.21 40.83
N ASP A 468 -18.84 6.22 39.98
CA ASP A 468 -18.41 7.59 40.38
C ASP A 468 -18.31 8.60 39.19
N LEU A 469 -18.95 8.32 38.04
CA LEU A 469 -18.82 9.15 36.83
C LEU A 469 -19.97 10.14 36.59
N GLU A 470 -20.97 10.20 37.46
CA GLU A 470 -22.10 11.15 37.34
C GLU A 470 -21.77 12.56 37.84
N HIS A 471 -20.63 12.78 38.51
CA HIS A 471 -20.28 14.08 39.08
C HIS A 471 -19.41 14.98 38.18
N LEU A 472 -18.83 14.47 37.09
CA LEU A 472 -17.93 15.25 36.21
C LEU A 472 -18.65 15.93 35.03
N GLU A 473 -19.88 15.51 34.73
CA GLU A 473 -20.68 16.07 33.61
C GLU A 473 -21.47 17.32 34.02
N ALA A 474 -21.63 17.56 35.33
CA ALA A 474 -22.29 18.74 35.88
C ALA A 474 -21.40 20.00 35.87
N ASP A 475 -20.07 19.84 35.97
CA ASP A 475 -19.14 20.98 36.12
C ASP A 475 -18.74 21.64 34.79
N LEU A 476 -18.93 20.95 33.66
CA LEU A 476 -18.63 21.48 32.32
C LEU A 476 -19.71 22.40 31.74
N LYS A 477 -20.83 22.61 32.45
CA LYS A 477 -21.91 23.53 32.05
C LYS A 477 -21.82 24.92 32.70
N SER A 478 -20.75 25.23 33.43
CA SER A 478 -20.69 26.45 34.27
C SER A 478 -19.67 27.53 33.87
N PHE A 479 -19.04 27.44 32.69
CA PHE A 479 -18.13 28.51 32.23
C PHE A 479 -18.50 29.03 30.83
N GLU A 480 -19.53 29.87 30.78
CA GLU A 480 -19.62 30.96 29.80
C GLU A 480 -18.91 32.18 30.41
N VAL A 481 -17.79 32.60 29.82
CA VAL A 481 -17.26 33.95 30.04
C VAL A 481 -16.83 34.55 28.71
N ASP A 482 -17.47 35.68 28.45
CA ASP A 482 -17.33 36.65 27.39
C ASP A 482 -15.98 37.40 27.48
N CYS A 483 -15.38 37.75 26.34
CA CYS A 483 -14.51 38.94 26.26
C CYS A 483 -14.18 39.33 24.81
N SER A 484 -14.75 40.47 24.42
CA SER A 484 -14.43 41.26 23.25
C SER A 484 -13.11 42.05 23.36
N ASP A 485 -12.68 42.55 22.20
CA ASP A 485 -11.73 43.63 21.91
C ASP A 485 -10.22 43.36 21.92
N SER A 486 -9.64 43.45 20.73
CA SER A 486 -8.43 44.24 20.45
C SER A 486 -8.15 44.27 18.93
N GLU A 487 -8.54 45.36 18.27
CA GLU A 487 -8.05 45.77 16.96
C GLU A 487 -6.54 46.06 16.99
N ALA A 488 -5.81 45.65 15.94
CA ALA A 488 -4.56 46.31 15.55
C ALA A 488 -4.27 46.12 14.05
N VAL A 489 -4.55 47.19 13.33
CA VAL A 489 -4.02 47.68 12.04
C VAL A 489 -2.68 47.08 11.60
N PHE A 490 -2.59 46.62 10.34
CA PHE A 490 -1.36 46.78 9.55
C PHE A 490 -1.64 46.96 8.05
N GLU A 491 -0.93 47.93 7.48
CA GLU A 491 -1.10 48.58 6.18
C GLU A 491 -0.83 47.69 4.95
N VAL A 492 -1.57 48.05 3.90
CA VAL A 492 -1.43 47.63 2.51
C VAL A 492 -0.23 48.32 1.86
N ILE A 493 0.66 47.57 1.21
CA ILE A 493 1.62 48.09 0.23
C ILE A 493 1.62 47.16 -0.99
N GLU A 494 1.03 47.60 -2.10
CA GLU A 494 1.39 47.15 -3.45
C GLU A 494 2.60 47.96 -3.96
N PRO A 495 3.42 47.39 -4.87
CA PRO A 495 3.32 47.95 -6.22
C PRO A 495 3.54 46.98 -7.40
N ALA A 496 2.82 47.32 -8.47
CA ALA A 496 3.26 47.42 -9.88
C ALA A 496 3.50 46.15 -10.73
N SER A 497 2.45 45.79 -11.47
CA SER A 497 2.38 45.70 -12.94
C SER A 497 3.66 45.46 -13.77
N PHE A 498 3.67 44.34 -14.50
CA PHE A 498 4.34 44.22 -15.80
C PHE A 498 3.48 43.44 -16.82
N GLU A 499 3.54 43.88 -18.07
CA GLU A 499 2.55 43.65 -19.13
C GLU A 499 2.61 42.29 -19.87
N LYS A 500 1.47 42.00 -20.50
CA LYS A 500 1.06 40.93 -21.42
C LYS A 500 2.08 40.47 -22.48
N GLY A 501 2.06 39.15 -22.72
CA GLY A 501 2.50 38.52 -23.96
C GLY A 501 1.64 37.30 -24.36
N LYS A 502 0.72 37.54 -25.30
CA LYS A 502 0.00 36.67 -26.26
C LYS A 502 0.00 35.13 -26.14
N ASP A 503 -1.23 34.61 -25.97
CA ASP A 503 -2.00 33.78 -26.93
C ASP A 503 -1.41 32.44 -27.43
N SER A 504 -2.02 31.33 -26.99
CA SER A 504 -2.27 30.14 -27.83
C SER A 504 -3.19 29.16 -27.08
N THR A 505 -4.42 29.03 -27.57
CA THR A 505 -5.32 27.91 -27.31
C THR A 505 -4.72 26.60 -27.83
N PRO A 506 -5.01 25.48 -27.16
CA PRO A 506 -5.43 24.32 -27.93
C PRO A 506 -6.66 23.62 -27.33
N GLU A 507 -7.58 23.40 -28.25
CA GLU A 507 -8.60 22.37 -28.38
C GLU A 507 -8.69 21.29 -27.28
N SER A 508 -9.93 21.16 -26.81
CA SER A 508 -10.49 20.05 -26.05
C SER A 508 -10.26 18.71 -26.75
N ASN A 509 -9.50 17.82 -26.10
CA ASN A 509 -9.55 16.39 -26.37
C ASN A 509 -10.15 15.69 -25.14
N ASP A 510 -11.39 15.24 -25.31
CA ASP A 510 -12.03 14.23 -24.46
C ASP A 510 -11.11 13.01 -24.38
N SER A 511 -10.70 12.66 -23.16
CA SER A 511 -9.98 11.42 -22.87
C SER A 511 -10.70 10.67 -21.76
N ASP A 512 -11.33 9.58 -22.16
CA ASP A 512 -11.87 8.54 -21.29
C ASP A 512 -10.74 7.89 -20.49
N ASP A 513 -10.57 8.31 -19.24
CA ASP A 513 -9.65 7.69 -18.28
C ASP A 513 -10.23 6.39 -17.70
N ASN A 514 -10.04 5.29 -18.43
CA ASN A 514 -10.04 3.93 -17.90
C ASN A 514 -8.59 3.43 -17.81
N ASN A 515 -7.82 3.94 -16.84
CA ASN A 515 -6.49 3.43 -16.50
C ASN A 515 -6.56 2.64 -15.18
N ASP A 516 -7.05 1.40 -15.26
CA ASP A 516 -6.72 0.34 -14.30
C ASP A 516 -5.81 -0.65 -15.04
N ASP A 517 -4.50 -0.39 -15.01
CA ASP A 517 -3.52 -1.35 -15.50
C ASP A 517 -2.37 -1.43 -14.49
N GLY A 518 -2.31 -2.56 -13.79
CA GLY A 518 -1.24 -2.96 -12.86
C GLY A 518 0.07 -3.30 -13.58
N GLY A 519 0.50 -2.47 -14.51
CA GLY A 519 1.83 -2.43 -15.08
C GLY A 519 2.52 -1.16 -14.62
N VAL A 520 3.73 -1.27 -14.10
CA VAL A 520 4.59 -0.11 -13.83
C VAL A 520 4.81 0.59 -15.17
N GLY A 521 4.06 1.66 -15.41
CA GLY A 521 4.33 2.61 -16.48
C GLY A 521 5.42 3.56 -15.99
N LEU A 522 6.55 3.56 -16.68
CA LEU A 522 7.38 4.76 -16.78
C LEU A 522 6.68 5.75 -17.69
#